data_AF-A0A2H1GBM0-F1
#
_entry.id   AF-A0A2H1GBM0-F1
#
_cell.length_a   1.000
_cell.length_b   1.000
_cell.length_c   1.000
_cell.angle_alpha   90.00
_cell.angle_beta   90.00
_cell.angle_gamma   90.00
#
_symmetry.space_group_name_H-M   'P 1'
#
loop_
_entity.id
_entity.type
_entity.pdbx_description
1 polymer ?
#
loop_
_entity_poly.entity_id
_entity_poly.type
_entity_poly.pdbx_seq_one_letter_code
_entity_poly.pdbx_strand_id
1 'polypeptide(L)'
;MQFTTLSIFTTLTALAAARDSFWHVTDMQANCRDEATSQECFYLFNIHGAKDGKLPGFEAQCRTQSLPGDRNKRTCYIQPGHADQVVQEVSAYLKFDPRHDNTEDNELYVELKFTSGDSNEVQTWQANRITTYDNFVTTKDFDLIPTYHYGTKK
;
A
#
# COMPACT_ATOMS: atom_id res chain seq x y z
N MET A 1 -23.26 58.40 -3.22
CA MET A 1 -22.04 57.64 -2.89
C MET A 1 -22.50 56.31 -2.28
N GLN A 2 -22.24 55.20 -2.98
CA GLN A 2 -22.37 53.84 -2.45
C GLN A 2 -21.32 53.62 -1.36
N PHE A 3 -21.66 52.86 -0.31
CA PHE A 3 -20.76 51.86 0.25
C PHE A 3 -21.59 50.68 0.76
N THR A 4 -21.57 49.61 -0.02
CA THR A 4 -21.96 48.26 0.36
C THR A 4 -20.84 47.65 1.19
N THR A 5 -21.14 47.14 2.38
CA THR A 5 -20.23 46.26 3.13
C THR A 5 -20.85 44.88 3.24
N LEU A 6 -20.37 43.97 2.39
CA LEU A 6 -20.44 42.52 2.61
C LEU A 6 -19.46 42.16 3.74
N SER A 7 -19.85 41.21 4.60
CA SER A 7 -18.90 40.49 5.46
C SER A 7 -19.26 38.99 5.48
N ILE A 8 -18.77 38.35 4.42
CA ILE A 8 -17.98 37.11 4.38
C ILE A 8 -18.01 36.17 5.61
N PHE A 9 -18.51 34.95 5.32
CA PHE A 9 -18.06 33.62 5.72
C PHE A 9 -17.71 33.33 7.19
N THR A 10 -18.59 32.54 7.82
CA THR A 10 -18.19 31.56 8.84
C THR A 10 -18.57 30.14 8.38
N THR A 11 -17.82 29.57 7.45
CA THR A 11 -17.78 28.10 7.30
C THR A 11 -16.72 27.58 8.26
N LEU A 12 -17.11 27.42 9.54
CA LEU A 12 -16.27 26.83 10.55
C LEU A 12 -16.54 25.32 10.63
N THR A 13 -15.47 24.56 10.37
CA THR A 13 -15.17 23.25 10.95
C THR A 13 -16.13 22.09 10.64
N ALA A 14 -15.84 21.42 9.53
CA ALA A 14 -15.87 19.96 9.51
C ALA A 14 -14.54 19.42 8.93
N LEU A 15 -13.43 19.71 9.61
CA LEU A 15 -12.28 18.79 9.63
C LEU A 15 -12.70 17.59 10.51
N ALA A 16 -13.72 16.85 10.08
CA ALA A 16 -14.11 15.60 10.69
C ALA A 16 -13.10 14.56 10.20
N ALA A 17 -12.01 14.42 10.96
CA ALA A 17 -11.16 13.24 11.05
C ALA A 17 -11.08 12.39 9.77
N ALA A 18 -10.30 12.85 8.78
CA ALA A 18 -9.55 11.91 7.98
C ALA A 18 -8.52 11.26 8.92
N ARG A 19 -8.96 10.31 9.75
CA ARG A 19 -8.05 9.27 10.23
C ARG A 19 -7.78 8.46 8.99
N ASP A 20 -6.74 8.85 8.25
CA ASP A 20 -6.30 8.09 7.10
C ASP A 20 -6.01 6.69 7.63
N SER A 21 -6.74 5.71 7.13
CA SER A 21 -6.42 4.30 7.35
C SER A 21 -5.01 4.11 6.82
N PHE A 22 -4.07 3.65 7.63
CA PHE A 22 -2.72 3.35 7.14
C PHE A 22 -2.52 1.84 7.11
N TRP A 23 -1.81 1.37 6.09
CA TRP A 23 -1.18 0.05 6.14
C TRP A 23 0.29 0.24 6.44
N HIS A 24 0.73 -0.38 7.51
CA HIS A 24 2.08 -0.25 8.02
C HIS A 24 2.90 -1.42 7.48
N VAL A 25 3.92 -1.10 6.68
CA VAL A 25 4.95 -2.05 6.25
C VAL A 25 6.05 -2.03 7.30
N THR A 26 6.47 -3.22 7.74
CA THR A 26 7.57 -3.39 8.70
C THR A 26 8.57 -4.44 8.25
N ASP A 27 9.78 -4.36 8.81
CA ASP A 27 10.86 -5.32 8.58
C ASP A 27 11.25 -5.47 7.10
N MET A 28 11.15 -4.39 6.31
CA MET A 28 11.46 -4.44 4.88
C MET A 28 12.91 -4.88 4.63
N GLN A 29 13.04 -5.96 3.88
CA GLN A 29 14.28 -6.48 3.34
C GLN A 29 14.09 -6.62 1.85
N ALA A 30 14.62 -5.66 1.09
CA ALA A 30 14.68 -5.71 -0.36
C ALA A 30 16.15 -5.61 -0.79
N ASN A 31 16.59 -6.49 -1.69
CA ASN A 31 17.92 -6.43 -2.27
C ASN A 31 18.00 -7.25 -3.57
N CYS A 32 18.98 -6.96 -4.41
CA CYS A 32 19.38 -7.78 -5.54
C CYS A 32 20.79 -8.35 -5.30
N ARG A 33 21.02 -9.60 -5.72
CA ARG A 33 22.25 -10.38 -5.41
C ARG A 33 23.55 -9.71 -5.88
N ASP A 34 23.52 -8.95 -6.97
CA ASP A 34 24.60 -8.06 -7.45
C ASP A 34 24.00 -6.81 -8.12
N GLU A 35 24.11 -5.64 -7.51
CA GLU A 35 23.51 -4.39 -8.02
C GLU A 35 23.94 -4.02 -9.45
N ALA A 36 25.12 -4.46 -9.90
CA ALA A 36 25.63 -4.14 -11.23
C ALA A 36 25.19 -5.13 -12.33
N THR A 37 24.84 -6.38 -11.97
CA THR A 37 24.56 -7.44 -12.95
C THR A 37 23.33 -8.30 -12.64
N SER A 38 22.64 -8.06 -11.53
CA SER A 38 21.67 -9.02 -10.99
C SER A 38 20.54 -9.29 -11.95
N GLN A 39 20.27 -10.58 -12.14
CA GLN A 39 19.02 -11.07 -12.68
C GLN A 39 18.08 -11.55 -11.57
N GLU A 40 18.54 -11.53 -10.30
CA GLU A 40 17.77 -12.02 -9.17
C GLU A 40 17.69 -10.95 -8.08
N CYS A 41 16.46 -10.64 -7.71
CA CYS A 41 16.09 -9.75 -6.62
C CYS A 41 15.19 -10.51 -5.64
N PHE A 42 15.14 -10.05 -4.40
CA PHE A 42 14.23 -10.58 -3.40
C PHE A 42 13.61 -9.47 -2.59
N TYR A 43 12.42 -9.73 -2.07
CA TYR A 43 11.87 -8.95 -0.98
C TYR A 43 11.28 -9.84 0.10
N LEU A 44 11.29 -9.32 1.33
CA LEU A 44 10.58 -9.83 2.49
C LEU A 44 10.11 -8.63 3.31
N PHE A 45 8.83 -8.57 3.63
CA PHE A 45 8.29 -7.58 4.56
C PHE A 45 7.01 -8.11 5.21
N ASN A 46 6.66 -7.55 6.35
CA ASN A 46 5.34 -7.71 6.95
C ASN A 46 4.50 -6.47 6.62
N ILE A 47 3.19 -6.65 6.46
CA ILE A 47 2.26 -5.55 6.31
C ILE A 47 1.05 -5.79 7.20
N HIS A 48 0.63 -4.75 7.92
CA HIS A 48 -0.55 -4.81 8.75
C HIS A 48 -1.43 -3.57 8.58
N GLY A 49 -2.74 -3.78 8.60
CA GLY A 49 -3.74 -2.72 8.61
C GLY A 49 -4.64 -2.88 9.83
N ALA A 50 -4.80 -1.81 10.60
CA ALA A 50 -5.76 -1.80 11.69
C ALA A 50 -7.19 -1.76 11.13
N LYS A 51 -8.10 -2.49 11.80
CA LYS A 51 -9.52 -2.41 11.47
C LYS A 51 -10.03 -1.00 11.73
N ASP A 52 -10.79 -0.47 10.79
CA ASP A 52 -11.57 0.75 10.98
C ASP A 52 -12.97 0.62 10.36
N GLY A 53 -13.73 1.71 10.35
CA GLY A 53 -15.10 1.72 9.83
C GLY A 53 -15.23 1.37 8.35
N LYS A 54 -14.14 1.30 7.58
CA LYS A 54 -14.13 0.99 6.14
C LYS A 54 -13.31 -0.25 5.79
N LEU A 55 -12.20 -0.48 6.50
CA LEU A 55 -11.25 -1.54 6.20
C LEU A 55 -11.22 -2.61 7.29
N PRO A 56 -11.17 -3.91 6.92
CA PRO A 56 -10.96 -4.97 7.89
C PRO A 56 -9.54 -4.93 8.46
N GLY A 57 -9.35 -5.49 9.65
CA GLY A 57 -8.02 -5.72 10.19
C GLY A 57 -7.31 -6.87 9.48
N PHE A 58 -6.01 -6.73 9.21
CA PHE A 58 -5.19 -7.81 8.64
C PHE A 58 -3.71 -7.69 8.99
N GLU A 59 -3.01 -8.81 8.93
CA GLU A 59 -1.56 -8.91 8.95
C GLU A 59 -1.13 -9.98 7.94
N ALA A 60 -0.14 -9.67 7.11
CA ALA A 60 0.39 -10.59 6.12
C ALA A 60 1.90 -10.43 5.95
N GLN A 61 2.58 -11.52 5.63
CA GLN A 61 3.99 -11.54 5.25
C GLN A 61 4.12 -11.77 3.75
N CYS A 62 4.81 -10.85 3.09
CA CYS A 62 5.07 -10.90 1.66
C CYS A 62 6.54 -11.28 1.44
N ARG A 63 6.80 -12.37 0.72
CA ARG A 63 8.15 -12.83 0.41
C ARG A 63 8.21 -13.35 -1.02
N THR A 64 9.19 -12.92 -1.79
CA THR A 64 9.47 -13.52 -3.10
C THR A 64 10.92 -13.39 -3.52
N GLN A 65 11.29 -14.22 -4.49
CA GLN A 65 12.35 -13.92 -5.46
C GLN A 65 11.71 -13.43 -6.76
N SER A 66 12.34 -12.45 -7.42
CA SER A 66 11.85 -11.81 -8.64
C SER A 66 13.01 -11.38 -9.53
N LEU A 67 12.69 -10.98 -10.76
CA LEU A 67 13.63 -10.29 -11.63
C LEU A 67 13.58 -8.77 -11.35
N PRO A 68 14.63 -8.01 -11.69
CA PRO A 68 14.55 -6.55 -11.70
C PRO A 68 13.36 -6.05 -12.52
N GLY A 69 12.64 -5.07 -12.01
CA GLY A 69 11.48 -4.50 -12.72
C GLY A 69 10.22 -5.37 -12.73
N ASP A 70 10.21 -6.54 -12.08
CA ASP A 70 9.04 -7.42 -12.03
C ASP A 70 7.84 -6.77 -11.34
N ARG A 71 6.68 -6.82 -12.00
CA ARG A 71 5.39 -6.28 -11.51
C ARG A 71 4.34 -7.35 -11.27
N ASN A 72 4.71 -8.62 -11.29
CA ASN A 72 3.78 -9.71 -11.07
C ASN A 72 3.38 -9.77 -9.60
N LYS A 73 2.09 -9.52 -9.34
CA LYS A 73 1.47 -9.68 -8.01
C LYS A 73 1.61 -11.12 -7.54
N ARG A 74 2.02 -11.29 -6.30
CA ARG A 74 2.13 -12.58 -5.62
C ARG A 74 1.34 -12.52 -4.32
N THR A 75 0.65 -13.60 -4.01
CA THR A 75 -0.12 -13.70 -2.77
C THR A 75 0.83 -13.72 -1.58
N CYS A 76 0.56 -12.86 -0.61
CA CYS A 76 1.24 -12.82 0.67
C CYS A 76 0.61 -13.84 1.63
N TYR A 77 1.40 -14.35 2.56
CA TYR A 77 0.93 -15.25 3.60
C TYR A 77 0.19 -14.45 4.67
N ILE A 78 -1.14 -14.60 4.75
CA ILE A 78 -1.95 -13.99 5.81
C ILE A 78 -1.65 -14.70 7.14
N GLN A 79 -1.29 -13.94 8.17
CA GLN A 79 -0.91 -14.49 9.47
C GLN A 79 -2.15 -15.09 10.18
N PRO A 80 -2.13 -16.37 10.58
CA PRO A 80 -3.29 -17.02 11.21
C PRO A 80 -3.70 -16.32 12.52
N GLY A 81 -4.96 -15.94 12.63
CA GLY A 81 -5.51 -15.25 13.82
C GLY A 81 -5.27 -13.74 13.85
N HIS A 82 -4.61 -13.18 12.83
CA HIS A 82 -4.29 -11.75 12.72
C HIS A 82 -5.02 -11.08 11.54
N ALA A 83 -6.04 -11.73 10.98
CA ALA A 83 -6.91 -11.14 9.97
C ALA A 83 -8.37 -11.38 10.30
N ASP A 84 -9.20 -10.37 10.03
CA ASP A 84 -10.65 -10.54 10.06
C ASP A 84 -11.05 -11.61 9.03
N GLN A 85 -12.04 -12.44 9.38
CA GLN A 85 -12.48 -13.57 8.55
C GLN A 85 -12.98 -13.18 7.15
N VAL A 86 -13.30 -11.91 6.94
CA VAL A 86 -13.74 -11.37 5.65
C VAL A 86 -12.58 -11.13 4.68
N VAL A 87 -11.34 -11.10 5.16
CA VAL A 87 -10.14 -10.95 4.33
C VAL A 87 -9.94 -12.22 3.52
N GLN A 88 -9.88 -12.06 2.19
CA GLN A 88 -9.73 -13.17 1.26
C GLN A 88 -8.30 -13.30 0.75
N GLU A 89 -7.67 -12.17 0.44
CA GLU A 89 -6.36 -12.15 -0.18
C GLU A 89 -5.61 -10.86 0.16
N VAL A 90 -4.32 -10.98 0.44
CA VAL A 90 -3.35 -9.90 0.37
C VAL A 90 -2.35 -10.30 -0.70
N SER A 91 -2.07 -9.41 -1.65
CA SER A 91 -1.08 -9.65 -2.70
C SER A 91 -0.20 -8.42 -2.90
N ALA A 92 1.05 -8.63 -3.30
CA ALA A 92 2.00 -7.55 -3.49
C ALA A 92 2.99 -7.83 -4.63
N TYR A 93 3.62 -6.77 -5.10
CA TYR A 93 4.88 -6.84 -5.83
C TYR A 93 5.78 -5.69 -5.41
N LEU A 94 7.09 -5.87 -5.54
CA LEU A 94 8.08 -4.81 -5.46
C LEU A 94 8.80 -4.76 -6.81
N LYS A 95 8.52 -3.72 -7.59
CA LYS A 95 9.26 -3.39 -8.81
C LYS A 95 10.44 -2.55 -8.39
N PHE A 96 11.63 -3.13 -8.35
CA PHE A 96 12.84 -2.37 -8.06
C PHE A 96 14.00 -2.83 -8.95
N ASP A 97 14.84 -1.89 -9.38
CA ASP A 97 15.94 -2.09 -10.31
C ASP A 97 17.16 -1.29 -9.82
N PRO A 98 18.27 -1.94 -9.43
CA PRO A 98 19.45 -1.25 -8.90
C PRO A 98 20.11 -0.33 -9.93
N ARG A 99 19.87 -0.52 -11.24
CA ARG A 99 20.40 0.37 -12.28
C ARG A 99 19.70 1.73 -12.30
N HIS A 100 18.56 1.83 -11.64
CA HIS A 100 17.76 3.04 -11.49
C HIS A 100 17.87 3.55 -10.05
N ASP A 101 19.06 3.46 -9.46
CA ASP A 101 19.35 3.78 -8.05
C ASP A 101 18.80 5.13 -7.60
N ASN A 102 18.96 6.18 -8.41
CA ASN A 102 18.57 7.55 -8.13
C ASN A 102 17.24 7.97 -8.77
N THR A 103 16.52 7.04 -9.41
CA THR A 103 15.25 7.34 -10.07
C THR A 103 14.07 6.95 -9.18
N GLU A 104 13.10 7.86 -9.04
CA GLU A 104 11.85 7.59 -8.34
C GLU A 104 10.86 6.82 -9.24
N ASP A 105 11.26 5.63 -9.67
CA ASP A 105 10.42 4.74 -10.47
C ASP A 105 10.31 3.32 -9.89
N ASN A 106 10.93 3.06 -8.74
CA ASN A 106 10.80 1.81 -8.01
C ASN A 106 9.48 1.85 -7.23
N GLU A 107 8.72 0.77 -7.22
CA GLU A 107 7.34 0.74 -6.73
C GLU A 107 7.09 -0.49 -5.86
N LEU A 108 6.65 -0.27 -4.62
CA LEU A 108 5.93 -1.28 -3.85
C LEU A 108 4.45 -1.08 -4.11
N TYR A 109 3.76 -2.14 -4.51
CA TYR A 109 2.31 -2.16 -4.65
C TYR A 109 1.73 -3.28 -3.80
N VAL A 110 0.65 -2.99 -3.09
CA VAL A 110 -0.08 -3.95 -2.27
C VAL A 110 -1.58 -3.85 -2.58
N GLU A 111 -2.24 -4.99 -2.67
CA GLU A 111 -3.67 -5.13 -2.90
C GLU A 111 -4.28 -6.03 -1.82
N LEU A 112 -5.38 -5.57 -1.24
CA LEU A 112 -6.20 -6.26 -0.27
C LEU A 112 -7.57 -6.54 -0.90
N LYS A 113 -8.03 -7.79 -0.83
CA LYS A 113 -9.38 -8.19 -1.20
C LYS A 113 -10.12 -8.75 0.01
N PHE A 114 -11.36 -8.30 0.21
CA PHE A 114 -12.21 -8.75 1.29
C PHE A 114 -13.69 -8.66 0.92
N THR A 115 -14.53 -9.48 1.56
CA THR A 115 -15.98 -9.37 1.42
C THR A 115 -16.50 -8.20 2.27
N SER A 116 -17.18 -7.24 1.65
CA SER A 116 -17.90 -6.21 2.41
C SER A 116 -19.10 -6.84 3.13
N GLY A 117 -19.20 -6.64 4.44
CA GLY A 117 -20.32 -7.14 5.24
C GLY A 117 -21.68 -6.56 4.82
N ASP A 118 -21.70 -5.38 4.22
CA ASP A 118 -22.94 -4.68 3.86
C ASP A 118 -23.51 -5.14 2.51
N SER A 119 -22.67 -5.61 1.59
CA SER A 119 -23.09 -5.93 0.21
C SER A 119 -22.78 -7.36 -0.23
N ASN A 120 -22.05 -8.14 0.57
CA ASN A 120 -21.44 -9.43 0.16
C ASN A 120 -20.57 -9.33 -1.11
N GLU A 121 -20.24 -8.12 -1.57
CA GLU A 121 -19.38 -7.90 -2.71
C GLU A 121 -17.91 -7.95 -2.28
N VAL A 122 -17.06 -8.47 -3.15
CA VAL A 122 -15.61 -8.41 -2.96
C VAL A 122 -15.13 -7.00 -3.25
N GLN A 123 -14.64 -6.32 -2.22
CA GLN A 123 -13.97 -5.05 -2.36
C GLN A 123 -12.48 -5.27 -2.62
N THR A 124 -11.91 -4.41 -3.46
CA THR A 124 -10.47 -4.36 -3.70
C THR A 124 -9.95 -2.99 -3.30
N TRP A 125 -9.01 -3.00 -2.37
CA TRP A 125 -8.27 -1.81 -1.95
C TRP A 125 -6.81 -1.99 -2.30
N GLN A 126 -6.14 -0.90 -2.62
CA GLN A 126 -4.74 -0.93 -3.02
C GLN A 126 -3.97 0.23 -2.42
N ALA A 127 -2.69 0.03 -2.20
CA ALA A 127 -1.79 1.08 -1.78
C ALA A 127 -0.45 0.89 -2.50
N ASN A 128 0.22 1.99 -2.83
CA ASN A 128 1.54 1.92 -3.42
C ASN A 128 2.46 3.01 -2.86
N ARG A 129 3.76 2.73 -2.92
CA ARG A 129 4.82 3.70 -2.67
C ARG A 129 5.78 3.65 -3.84
N ILE A 130 6.03 4.82 -4.43
CA ILE A 130 7.04 5.00 -5.47
C ILE A 130 8.22 5.76 -4.85
N THR A 131 9.43 5.24 -5.01
CA THR A 131 10.65 5.87 -4.50
C THR A 131 11.90 5.32 -5.22
N THR A 132 13.08 5.60 -4.70
CA THR A 132 14.37 5.12 -5.20
C THR A 132 14.68 3.70 -4.73
N TYR A 133 15.63 3.03 -5.39
CA TYR A 133 16.09 1.70 -4.98
C TYR A 133 16.65 1.73 -3.55
N ASP A 134 17.57 2.67 -3.28
CA ASP A 134 18.23 2.82 -1.98
C ASP A 134 17.24 3.01 -0.83
N ASN A 135 16.15 3.75 -1.07
CA ASN A 135 15.12 3.94 -0.06
C ASN A 135 14.42 2.62 0.31
N PHE A 136 14.16 1.73 -0.65
CA PHE A 136 13.59 0.41 -0.34
C PHE A 136 14.58 -0.53 0.36
N VAL A 137 15.87 -0.43 0.06
CA VAL A 137 16.91 -1.24 0.71
C VAL A 137 17.11 -0.80 2.17
N THR A 138 17.10 0.52 2.40
CA THR A 138 17.46 1.13 3.69
C THR A 138 16.27 1.35 4.63
N THR A 139 15.10 1.71 4.11
CA THR A 139 13.91 1.95 4.93
C THR A 139 13.31 0.63 5.39
N LYS A 140 13.17 0.45 6.71
CA LYS A 140 12.59 -0.77 7.30
C LYS A 140 11.09 -0.68 7.49
N ASP A 141 10.64 0.48 7.95
CA ASP A 141 9.25 0.69 8.34
C ASP A 141 8.70 1.95 7.67
N PHE A 142 7.47 1.86 7.17
CA PHE A 142 6.78 2.97 6.55
C PHE A 142 5.28 2.70 6.32
N ASP A 143 4.55 3.78 6.09
CA ASP A 143 3.11 3.73 5.90
C ASP A 143 2.73 3.81 4.43
N LEU A 144 1.66 3.09 4.09
CA LEU A 144 0.98 3.16 2.82
C LEU A 144 -0.44 3.68 3.05
N ILE A 145 -0.92 4.52 2.12
CA ILE A 145 -2.28 5.04 2.15
C ILE A 145 -3.13 4.18 1.19
N PRO A 146 -4.04 3.35 1.71
CA PRO A 146 -4.93 2.53 0.91
C PRO A 146 -6.01 3.38 0.25
N THR A 147 -6.31 3.03 -0.99
CA THR A 147 -7.32 3.65 -1.83
C THR A 147 -8.24 2.58 -2.37
N TYR A 148 -9.52 2.90 -2.46
CA TYR A 148 -10.50 1.98 -3.02
C TYR A 148 -10.31 1.88 -4.54
N HIS A 149 -10.14 0.67 -5.05
CA HIS A 149 -10.07 0.43 -6.48
C HIS A 149 -11.47 0.10 -7.01
N TYR A 150 -12.12 1.07 -7.64
CA TYR A 150 -13.31 0.76 -8.44
C TYR A 150 -12.87 -0.08 -9.63
N GLY A 151 -13.13 -1.39 -9.58
CA GLY A 151 -13.00 -2.24 -10.76
C GLY A 151 -13.85 -1.63 -11.87
N THR A 152 -13.23 -1.12 -12.93
CA THR A 152 -13.97 -0.77 -14.14
C THR A 152 -14.62 -2.05 -14.63
N LYS A 153 -15.95 -2.14 -14.52
CA LYS A 153 -16.73 -3.18 -15.19
C LYS A 153 -16.26 -3.20 -16.66
N LYS A 154 -15.64 -4.31 -17.07
CA LYS A 154 -15.45 -4.60 -18.49
C LYS A 154 -16.77 -4.99 -19.11
#